data_AF-A0A2V7IGH0-F1
#
_entry.id   AF-A0A2V7IGH0-F1
#
_cell.length_a   1.000
_cell.length_b   1.000
_cell.length_c   1.000
_cell.angle_alpha   90.00
_cell.angle_beta   90.00
_cell.angle_gamma   90.00
#
_symmetry.space_group_name_H-M   'P 1'
#
loop_
_entity.id
_entity.type
_entity.pdbx_description
1 polymer ?
#
loop_
_entity_poly.entity_id
_entity_poly.type
_entity_poly.pdbx_seq_one_letter_code
_entity_poly.pdbx_strand_id
1 'polypeptide(L)' 'MSPKPRVERRTNRPLREVLDDLLTHARDVARRAKAMTSAELDYAQQRLEWLADEVWRTATGDEPPP' A
#
# COMPACT_ATOMS: atom_id res chain seq x y z
N MET A 1 -3.27 -20.40 17.11
CA MET A 1 -4.52 -19.75 16.65
C MET A 1 -4.11 -18.45 15.97
N SER A 2 -4.25 -18.34 14.65
CA SER A 2 -4.00 -17.06 13.96
C SER A 2 -5.03 -16.03 14.44
N PRO A 3 -4.62 -14.80 14.79
CA PRO A 3 -5.56 -13.77 15.20
C PRO A 3 -6.61 -13.59 14.11
N LYS A 4 -7.89 -13.48 14.49
CA LYS A 4 -8.95 -13.18 13.53
C LYS A 4 -8.61 -11.86 12.81
N PRO A 5 -8.64 -11.76 11.48
CA PRO A 5 -8.15 -10.60 10.71
C PRO A 5 -8.77 -9.25 11.10
N ARG A 6 -9.97 -9.24 11.72
CA ARG A 6 -10.59 -8.03 12.28
C ARG A 6 -9.87 -7.47 13.52
N VAL A 7 -9.19 -8.31 14.29
CA VAL A 7 -8.46 -7.92 15.52
C VAL A 7 -7.14 -7.27 15.12
N GLU A 8 -6.37 -7.89 14.23
CA GLU A 8 -5.11 -7.34 13.70
C GLU A 8 -5.32 -5.99 13.01
N ARG A 9 -6.38 -5.86 12.20
CA ARG A 9 -6.74 -4.58 11.60
C ARG A 9 -6.96 -3.49 12.63
N ARG A 10 -7.46 -3.82 13.83
CA ARG A 10 -7.74 -2.85 14.91
C ARG A 10 -6.49 -2.48 15.71
N THR A 11 -5.51 -3.37 15.80
CA THR A 11 -4.33 -3.22 16.68
C THR A 11 -3.09 -2.71 15.96
N ASN A 12 -2.88 -3.04 14.67
CA ASN A 12 -1.71 -2.57 13.92
C ASN A 12 -2.06 -1.29 13.13
N ARG A 13 -1.95 -0.14 13.81
CA ARG A 13 -2.24 1.18 13.23
C ARG A 13 -1.33 1.53 12.04
N PRO A 14 0.01 1.36 12.12
CA PRO A 14 0.90 1.61 10.99
C PRO A 14 0.51 0.81 9.73
N LEU A 15 0.27 -0.50 9.88
CA LEU A 15 -0.12 -1.34 8.74
C LEU A 15 -1.43 -0.89 8.10
N ARG A 16 -2.38 -0.41 8.91
CA ARG A 16 -3.64 0.12 8.39
C ARG A 16 -3.43 1.37 7.55
N GLU A 17 -2.61 2.30 8.03
CA GLU A 17 -2.34 3.56 7.34
C GLU A 17 -1.71 3.30 5.96
N VAL A 18 -0.70 2.42 5.88
CA VAL A 18 -0.08 2.06 4.59
C VAL A 18 -1.06 1.34 3.66
N LEU A 19 -1.90 0.44 4.18
CA LEU A 19 -2.92 -0.25 3.38
C LEU A 19 -4.00 0.73 2.86
N ASP A 20 -4.39 1.72 3.66
CA ASP A 20 -5.36 2.74 3.26
C ASP A 20 -4.78 3.65 2.17
N ASP A 21 -3.49 3.99 2.25
CA ASP A 21 -2.77 4.73 1.20
C ASP A 21 -2.68 3.91 -0.10
N LEU A 22 -2.30 2.64 -0.02
CA LEU A 22 -2.26 1.72 -1.16
C LEU A 22 -3.63 1.64 -1.85
N LEU A 23 -4.71 1.46 -1.08
CA LEU A 23 -6.07 1.40 -1.61
C LEU A 23 -6.51 2.73 -2.22
N THR A 24 -6.07 3.86 -1.68
CA THR A 24 -6.38 5.19 -2.22
C THR A 24 -5.74 5.36 -3.59
N HIS A 25 -4.45 5.08 -3.72
CA HIS A 25 -3.75 5.15 -5.00
C HIS A 25 -4.30 4.14 -6.02
N ALA A 26 -4.57 2.91 -5.61
CA ALA A 26 -5.12 1.89 -6.51
C ALA A 26 -6.50 2.30 -7.07
N ARG A 27 -7.34 2.91 -6.23
CA ARG A 27 -8.65 3.42 -6.66
C ARG A 27 -8.52 4.63 -7.58
N ASP A 28 -7.56 5.52 -7.34
CA ASP A 28 -7.32 6.67 -8.20
C ASP A 28 -6.90 6.21 -9.61
N VAL A 29 -5.91 5.32 -9.69
CA VAL A 29 -5.47 4.71 -10.95
C VAL A 29 -6.62 4.00 -11.65
N ALA A 30 -7.37 3.15 -10.94
CA ALA A 30 -8.50 2.42 -11.53
C ALA A 30 -9.58 3.35 -12.12
N ARG A 31 -9.77 4.54 -11.55
CA ARG A 31 -10.77 5.52 -12.01
C ARG A 31 -10.25 6.42 -13.13
N ARG A 32 -8.97 6.78 -13.09
CA ARG A 32 -8.41 7.86 -13.91
C ARG A 32 -7.33 7.44 -14.89
N ALA A 33 -6.90 6.17 -14.92
CA ALA A 33 -5.80 5.70 -15.78
C ALA A 33 -5.92 6.15 -17.25
N LYS A 34 -7.14 6.15 -17.81
CA LYS A 34 -7.37 6.57 -19.22
C LYS A 34 -7.16 8.07 -19.48
N ALA A 35 -7.18 8.89 -18.44
CA ALA A 35 -6.99 10.34 -18.52
C ALA A 35 -5.60 10.77 -18.01
N MET A 36 -4.77 9.83 -17.56
CA MET A 36 -3.41 10.08 -17.12
C MET A 36 -2.46 10.11 -18.31
N THR A 37 -1.48 11.00 -18.24
CA THR A 37 -0.31 10.97 -19.11
C THR A 37 0.55 9.74 -18.80
N SER A 38 1.44 9.37 -19.72
CA SER A 38 2.38 8.27 -19.50
C SER A 38 3.25 8.49 -18.26
N ALA A 39 3.73 9.72 -18.04
CA ALA A 39 4.54 10.06 -16.87
C ALA A 39 3.77 9.92 -15.55
N GLU A 40 2.48 10.30 -15.54
CA GLU A 40 1.62 10.10 -14.35
C GLU A 40 1.36 8.62 -14.09
N LEU A 41 1.17 7.81 -15.15
CA LEU A 41 0.99 6.37 -15.04
C LEU A 41 2.24 5.69 -14.50
N ASP A 42 3.42 6.04 -15.02
CA ASP A 42 4.71 5.52 -14.57
C ASP A 42 4.95 5.86 -13.09
N TYR A 43 4.66 7.11 -12.70
CA TYR A 43 4.73 7.53 -11.31
C TYR A 43 3.76 6.75 -10.42
N ALA A 44 2.51 6.59 -10.85
CA ALA A 44 1.50 5.87 -10.07
C ALA A 44 1.84 4.38 -9.92
N GLN A 45 2.43 3.76 -10.95
CA GLN A 45 2.94 2.40 -10.86
C GLN A 45 4.07 2.30 -9.83
N GLN A 46 5.11 3.15 -9.93
CA GLN A 46 6.21 3.18 -8.96
C GLN A 46 5.70 3.42 -7.54
N ARG A 47 4.69 4.28 -7.38
CA ARG A 47 4.06 4.55 -6.08
C ARG A 47 3.35 3.33 -5.51
N LEU A 48 2.63 2.57 -6.34
CA LEU A 48 1.96 1.34 -5.93
C LEU A 48 2.96 0.24 -5.54
N GLU A 49 4.05 0.10 -6.30
CA GLU A 49 5.14 -0.84 -6.01
C GLU A 49 5.80 -0.49 -4.67
N TRP A 50 6.15 0.77 -4.45
CA TRP A 50 6.71 1.22 -3.17
C TRP A 50 5.75 1.00 -2.00
N LEU A 51 4.45 1.27 -2.18
CA LEU A 51 3.44 1.04 -1.12
C LEU A 51 3.29 -0.46 -0.81
N ALA A 52 3.42 -1.34 -1.81
CA ALA A 52 3.41 -2.78 -1.58
C ALA A 52 4.61 -3.22 -0.74
N ASP A 53 5.80 -2.66 -0.99
CA ASP A 53 6.99 -2.91 -0.18
C ASP A 53 6.85 -2.39 1.25
N GLU A 54 6.24 -1.22 1.45
CA GLU A 54 5.94 -0.69 2.78
C GLU A 54 4.93 -1.57 3.53
N VAL A 55 3.90 -2.10 2.85
CA VAL A 55 2.97 -3.05 3.44
C VAL A 55 3.72 -4.30 3.90
N TRP A 56 4.60 -4.83 3.05
CA TRP A 56 5.41 -5.99 3.41
C TRP A 56 6.28 -5.72 4.64
N ARG A 57 7.08 -4.65 4.62
CA ARG A 57 7.94 -4.25 5.74
C ARG A 57 7.17 -4.04 7.04
N THR A 58 6.03 -3.36 6.98
CA THR A 58 5.20 -3.12 8.16
C THR A 58 4.53 -4.38 8.68
N ALA A 59 4.22 -5.34 7.80
CA ALA A 59 3.61 -6.61 8.17
C ALA A 59 4.62 -7.61 8.75
N THR A 60 5.86 -7.65 8.23
CA THR A 60 6.91 -8.57 8.69
C THR A 60 7.77 -8.00 9.81
N GLY A 61 7.81 -6.67 9.96
CA GLY A 61 8.74 -5.99 10.87
C GLY A 61 10.17 -5.95 10.34
N ASP A 62 10.38 -6.24 9.05
CA ASP A 62 11.70 -6.14 8.42
C ASP A 62 12.05 -4.67 8.15
N GLU A 63 13.11 -4.20 8.79
CA GLU A 63 13.80 -2.97 8.40
C GLU A 63 14.85 -3.34 7.32
N PRO A 64 14.99 -2.57 6.21
CA PRO A 64 16.02 -2.87 5.22
C PRO A 64 17.41 -2.83 5.88
N PRO A 65 18.35 -3.71 5.50
CA PRO A 65 19.73 -3.57 5.95
C PRO A 65 20.29 -2.20 5.50
N PRO A 66 21.16 -1.57 6.31
CA PRO A 66 21.70 -0.23 6.09
C PRO A 66 22.56 -0.12 4.83
#